data_AF-A0A202B343-F1
#
_entry.id   AF-A0A202B343-F1
#
_cell.length_a   1.000
_cell.length_b   1.000
_cell.length_c   1.000
_cell.angle_alpha   90.00
_cell.angle_beta   90.00
_cell.angle_gamma   90.00
#
_symmetry.space_group_name_H-M   'P 1'
#
loop_
_entity.id
_entity.type
_entity.pdbx_description
1 polymer ?
#
loop_
_entity_poly.entity_id
_entity_poly.type
_entity_poly.pdbx_seq_one_letter_code
_entity_poly.pdbx_strand_id
1 'polypeptide(L)'
;MDTNTPIPYTIDQLSENLDHALRAIKSGQPTMWEAKQIAQHFRDVFVDQTRDLFPPHEGREMGVAGKLAVVQELELALDRLRVIGVSPKTRLRDIPSLDTALRHSLDEAAAGRPGGISFR
;
A
#
# COMPACT_ATOMS: atom_id res chain seq x y z
N MET A 1 -4.97 -15.34 -22.08
CA MET A 1 -3.78 -14.54 -22.40
C MET A 1 -3.88 -13.30 -21.55
N ASP A 2 -3.36 -13.36 -20.32
CA ASP A 2 -3.36 -12.20 -19.43
C ASP A 2 -2.01 -11.51 -19.60
N THR A 3 -1.95 -10.54 -20.50
CA THR A 3 -0.86 -9.57 -20.51
C THR A 3 -1.10 -8.65 -19.32
N ASN A 4 -0.64 -9.06 -18.15
CA ASN A 4 -0.51 -8.18 -16.99
C ASN A 4 0.66 -7.23 -17.29
N THR A 5 0.44 -6.31 -18.21
CA THR A 5 1.42 -5.30 -18.57
C THR A 5 1.53 -4.37 -17.37
N PRO A 6 2.72 -4.22 -16.78
CA PRO A 6 2.92 -3.30 -15.67
C PRO A 6 2.43 -1.91 -16.07
N ILE A 7 1.65 -1.26 -15.22
CA ILE A 7 1.16 0.10 -15.48
C ILE A 7 2.30 1.06 -15.12
N PRO A 8 2.92 1.73 -16.12
CA PRO A 8 4.02 2.63 -15.83
C PRO A 8 3.48 3.94 -15.26
N TYR A 9 3.85 4.25 -14.03
CA TYR A 9 3.57 5.53 -13.37
C TYR A 9 4.81 6.41 -13.36
N THR A 10 4.64 7.73 -13.51
CA THR A 10 5.67 8.67 -13.02
C THR A 10 5.67 8.66 -11.49
N ILE A 11 6.77 9.06 -10.85
CA ILE A 11 6.83 9.14 -9.39
C ILE A 11 5.72 10.03 -8.81
N ASP A 12 5.40 11.15 -9.48
CA ASP A 12 4.31 12.05 -9.06
C ASP A 12 2.95 11.36 -9.06
N GLN A 13 2.60 10.72 -10.19
CA GLN A 13 1.31 10.03 -10.34
C GLN A 13 1.20 8.87 -9.35
N LEU A 14 2.29 8.13 -9.15
CA LEU A 14 2.32 7.05 -8.18
C LEU A 14 2.14 7.57 -6.75
N SER A 15 2.82 8.66 -6.40
CA SER A 15 2.71 9.29 -5.08
C SER A 15 1.27 9.72 -4.79
N GLU A 16 0.62 10.42 -5.72
CA GLU A 16 -0.76 10.90 -5.55
C GLU A 16 -1.74 9.73 -5.41
N ASN A 17 -1.60 8.69 -6.24
CA ASN A 17 -2.45 7.51 -6.19
C ASN A 17 -2.28 6.74 -4.88
N LEU A 18 -1.03 6.59 -4.40
CA LEU A 18 -0.75 5.98 -3.11
C LEU A 18 -1.34 6.80 -1.96
N ASP A 19 -1.26 8.13 -2.00
CA ASP A 19 -1.82 8.99 -0.98
C ASP A 19 -3.35 8.89 -0.92
N HIS A 20 -4.02 8.83 -2.07
CA HIS A 20 -5.46 8.59 -2.13
C HIS A 20 -5.84 7.20 -1.58
N ALA A 21 -5.13 6.15 -1.99
CA ALA A 21 -5.36 4.80 -1.52
C ALA A 21 -5.17 4.68 0.00
N LEU A 22 -4.04 5.18 0.52
CA LEU A 22 -3.73 5.16 1.94
C LEU A 22 -4.72 5.99 2.75
N ARG A 23 -5.18 7.14 2.24
CA ARG A 23 -6.23 7.94 2.89
C ARG A 23 -7.55 7.17 2.99
N ALA A 24 -7.95 6.48 1.91
CA ALA A 24 -9.15 5.66 1.90
C ALA A 24 -9.04 4.51 2.91
N ILE A 25 -7.92 3.80 2.94
CA ILE A 25 -7.65 2.70 3.88
C ILE A 25 -7.65 3.20 5.33
N LYS A 26 -6.91 4.27 5.63
CA LYS A 26 -6.82 4.87 6.98
C LYS A 26 -8.12 5.44 7.51
N SER A 27 -9.08 5.75 6.63
CA SER A 27 -10.42 6.17 7.07
C SER A 27 -11.17 5.07 7.82
N GLY A 28 -10.72 3.81 7.71
CA GLY A 28 -11.35 2.64 8.30
C GLY A 28 -12.74 2.31 7.71
N GLN A 29 -13.20 3.09 6.71
CA GLN A 29 -14.49 2.91 6.07
C GLN A 29 -14.56 1.69 5.16
N PRO A 30 -13.54 1.39 4.33
CA PRO A 30 -13.56 0.23 3.47
C PRO A 30 -13.72 -1.07 4.27
N THR A 31 -14.38 -2.03 3.65
CA THR A 31 -14.35 -3.43 4.05
C THR A 31 -12.99 -4.04 3.71
N MET A 32 -12.65 -5.17 4.34
CA MET A 32 -11.45 -5.93 3.99
C MET A 32 -11.39 -6.26 2.50
N TRP A 33 -12.51 -6.62 1.89
CA TRP A 33 -12.57 -6.90 0.45
C TRP A 33 -12.28 -5.66 -0.41
N GLU A 34 -12.90 -4.51 -0.09
CA GLU A 34 -12.63 -3.25 -0.80
C GLU A 34 -11.19 -2.79 -0.62
N ALA A 35 -10.65 -2.88 0.61
CA ALA A 35 -9.26 -2.57 0.90
C ALA A 35 -8.29 -3.46 0.13
N LYS A 36 -8.62 -4.75 -0.02
CA LYS A 36 -7.83 -5.68 -0.82
C LYS A 36 -7.85 -5.29 -2.30
N GLN A 37 -9.01 -4.92 -2.84
CA GLN A 37 -9.12 -4.46 -4.23
C GLN A 37 -8.29 -3.19 -4.47
N ILE A 38 -8.28 -2.25 -3.52
CA ILE A 38 -7.41 -1.07 -3.57
C ILE A 38 -5.94 -1.49 -3.58
N ALA A 39 -5.52 -2.37 -2.68
CA ALA A 39 -4.13 -2.82 -2.60
C ALA A 39 -3.67 -3.60 -3.85
N GLN A 40 -4.56 -4.41 -4.42
CA GLN A 40 -4.30 -5.17 -5.65
C GLN A 40 -3.97 -4.30 -6.85
N HIS A 41 -4.52 -3.08 -6.91
CA HIS A 41 -4.19 -2.12 -7.97
C HIS A 41 -2.69 -1.78 -8.02
N PHE A 42 -1.98 -1.92 -6.90
CA PHE A 42 -0.56 -1.61 -6.76
C PHE A 42 0.35 -2.84 -6.75
N ARG A 43 -0.20 -4.05 -6.92
CA ARG A 43 0.55 -5.30 -6.81
C ARG A 43 1.71 -5.38 -7.80
N ASP A 44 1.45 -5.06 -9.06
CA ASP A 44 2.41 -5.16 -10.16
C ASP A 44 2.94 -3.78 -10.60
N VAL A 45 2.75 -2.77 -9.75
CA VAL A 45 3.29 -1.43 -9.98
C VAL A 45 4.76 -1.40 -9.59
N PHE A 46 5.59 -0.86 -10.48
CA PHE A 46 6.96 -0.49 -10.18
C PHE A 46 7.22 0.95 -10.58
N VAL A 47 8.26 1.53 -10.00
CA VAL A 47 8.74 2.87 -10.36
C VAL A 47 9.59 2.74 -11.62
N ASP A 48 9.11 3.24 -12.75
CA ASP A 48 9.91 3.33 -13.98
C ASP A 48 10.79 4.58 -13.93
N GLN A 49 11.99 4.44 -13.35
CA GLN A 49 12.97 5.50 -13.22
C GLN A 49 13.45 6.07 -14.57
N THR A 50 13.15 5.42 -15.70
CA THR A 50 13.57 5.90 -17.02
C THR A 50 12.63 6.96 -17.61
N ARG A 51 11.44 7.13 -17.04
CA ARG A 51 10.44 8.13 -17.45
C ARG A 51 10.49 9.43 -16.65
N ASP A 52 11.16 9.43 -15.50
CA ASP A 52 11.39 10.66 -14.74
C ASP A 52 12.51 11.47 -15.40
N LEU A 53 12.11 12.43 -16.23
CA LEU A 53 12.98 13.35 -16.97
C LEU A 53 13.67 14.40 -16.07
N PHE A 54 13.52 14.30 -14.75
CA PHE A 54 14.04 15.24 -13.76
C PHE A 54 15.16 14.58 -12.94
N PRO A 55 16.15 15.37 -12.46
CA PRO A 55 17.21 14.82 -11.61
C PRO A 55 16.60 14.11 -10.40
N PRO A 56 17.17 12.98 -9.95
CA PRO A 56 16.64 12.20 -8.84
C PRO A 56 16.45 13.12 -7.64
N HIS A 57 15.19 13.32 -7.25
CA HIS A 57 14.87 14.09 -6.05
C HIS A 57 15.26 13.24 -4.85
N GLU A 58 16.44 13.52 -4.26
CA GLU A 58 16.94 12.83 -3.08
C GLU A 58 15.84 12.68 -2.01
N GLY A 59 15.45 11.45 -1.72
CA GLY A 59 14.46 11.09 -0.71
C GLY A 59 13.01 10.93 -1.18
N ARG A 60 12.60 11.56 -2.30
CA ARG A 60 11.21 11.44 -2.78
C ARG A 60 10.90 10.04 -3.31
N GLU A 61 11.82 9.47 -4.08
CA GLU A 61 11.69 8.11 -4.62
C GLU A 61 11.63 7.07 -3.50
N MET A 62 12.44 7.25 -2.45
CA MET A 62 12.45 6.38 -1.28
C MET A 62 11.10 6.44 -0.53
N GLY A 63 10.52 7.63 -0.36
CA GLY A 63 9.21 7.78 0.27
C GLY A 63 8.07 7.13 -0.52
N VAL A 64 8.09 7.27 -1.85
CA VAL A 64 7.11 6.62 -2.73
C VAL A 64 7.27 5.10 -2.74
N ALA A 65 8.50 4.60 -2.81
CA ALA A 65 8.80 3.17 -2.72
C ALA A 65 8.36 2.58 -1.37
N GLY A 66 8.59 3.30 -0.27
CA GLY A 66 8.13 2.89 1.06
C GLY A 66 6.61 2.79 1.17
N LYS A 67 5.88 3.79 0.67
CA LYS A 67 4.40 3.74 0.61
C LYS A 67 3.88 2.60 -0.25
N LEU A 68 4.52 2.36 -1.40
CA LEU A 68 4.18 1.25 -2.30
C LEU A 68 4.34 -0.10 -1.59
N ALA A 69 5.47 -0.31 -0.91
CA ALA A 69 5.73 -1.53 -0.15
C ALA A 69 4.66 -1.77 0.92
N VAL A 70 4.28 -0.73 1.68
CA VAL A 70 3.23 -0.81 2.71
C VAL A 70 1.89 -1.26 2.11
N VAL A 71 1.50 -0.71 0.95
CA VAL A 71 0.24 -1.07 0.29
C VAL A 71 0.27 -2.51 -0.24
N GLN A 72 1.40 -2.95 -0.80
CA GLN A 72 1.57 -4.35 -1.24
C GLN A 72 1.52 -5.33 -0.06
N GLU A 73 2.14 -4.98 1.06
CA GLU A 73 2.08 -5.79 2.27
C GLU A 73 0.70 -5.81 2.92
N LEU A 74 -0.06 -4.72 2.83
CA LEU A 74 -1.45 -4.67 3.26
C LEU A 74 -2.28 -5.73 2.55
N GLU A 75 -2.05 -5.95 1.26
CA GLU A 75 -2.73 -6.99 0.52
C GLU A 75 -2.53 -8.38 1.16
N LEU A 76 -1.27 -8.70 1.48
CA LEU A 76 -0.88 -9.97 2.11
C LEU A 76 -1.46 -10.08 3.54
N ALA A 77 -1.46 -8.98 4.28
CA ALA A 77 -1.98 -8.91 5.63
C ALA A 77 -3.51 -9.16 5.66
N LEU A 78 -4.25 -8.60 4.71
CA LEU A 78 -5.68 -8.83 4.55
C LEU A 78 -5.99 -10.30 4.19
N ASP A 79 -5.13 -10.94 3.40
CA ASP A 79 -5.26 -12.37 3.11
C ASP A 79 -5.04 -13.25 4.34
N ARG A 80 -4.07 -12.92 5.20
CA ARG A 80 -3.86 -13.62 6.48
C ARG A 80 -5.06 -13.48 7.41
N LEU A 81 -5.63 -12.28 7.52
CA LEU A 81 -6.83 -12.03 8.32
C LEU A 81 -8.03 -12.85 7.82
N ARG A 82 -8.17 -13.01 6.51
CA ARG A 82 -9.20 -13.88 5.92
C ARG A 82 -8.98 -15.35 6.28
N VAL A 83 -7.75 -15.84 6.24
CA VAL A 83 -7.42 -17.24 6.59
C VAL A 83 -7.77 -17.57 8.04
N ILE A 84 -7.60 -16.63 8.97
CA ILE A 84 -7.95 -16.82 10.38
C ILE A 84 -9.45 -16.57 10.69
N GLY A 85 -10.28 -16.36 9.67
CA GLY A 85 -11.74 -16.32 9.80
C GLY A 85 -12.36 -14.92 9.90
N VAL A 86 -11.60 -13.84 9.68
CA VAL A 86 -12.21 -12.50 9.61
C VAL A 86 -13.05 -12.38 8.33
N SER A 87 -14.29 -11.93 8.48
CA SER A 87 -15.20 -11.77 7.36
C SER A 87 -14.67 -10.73 6.36
N PRO A 88 -14.74 -10.98 5.04
CA PRO A 88 -14.36 -10.00 4.03
C PRO A 88 -15.21 -8.73 4.06
N LYS A 89 -16.39 -8.78 4.71
CA LYS A 89 -17.30 -7.65 4.91
C LYS A 89 -16.99 -6.84 6.18
N THR A 90 -16.07 -7.32 7.02
CA THR A 90 -15.62 -6.57 8.20
C THR A 90 -14.95 -5.28 7.73
N ARG A 91 -15.30 -4.15 8.34
CA ARG A 91 -14.68 -2.86 8.03
C ARG A 91 -13.31 -2.79 8.68
N LEU A 92 -12.37 -2.08 8.06
CA LEU A 92 -11.01 -1.99 8.60
C LEU A 92 -10.99 -1.35 10.00
N ARG A 93 -11.89 -0.39 10.28
CA ARG A 93 -12.01 0.22 11.62
C ARG A 93 -12.35 -0.78 12.73
N ASP A 94 -12.96 -1.91 12.36
CA ASP A 94 -13.38 -2.96 13.29
C ASP A 94 -12.25 -3.98 13.53
N ILE A 95 -11.04 -3.73 12.99
CA ILE A 95 -9.84 -4.56 13.15
C ILE A 95 -8.71 -3.71 13.78
N PRO A 96 -8.72 -3.49 15.11
CA PRO A 96 -7.79 -2.58 15.77
C PRO A 96 -6.30 -2.90 15.58
N SER A 97 -5.97 -4.19 15.46
CA SER A 97 -4.60 -4.66 15.21
C SER A 97 -4.09 -4.23 13.83
N LEU A 98 -4.98 -4.11 12.83
CA LEU A 98 -4.61 -3.68 11.49
C LEU A 98 -4.31 -2.18 11.42
N ASP A 99 -5.12 -1.35 12.09
CA ASP A 99 -4.88 0.10 12.15
C ASP A 99 -3.51 0.42 12.77
N THR A 100 -3.21 -0.24 13.89
CA THR A 100 -1.92 -0.09 14.59
C THR A 100 -0.75 -0.53 13.71
N ALA A 101 -0.85 -1.70 13.08
CA ALA A 101 0.20 -2.23 12.22
C ALA A 101 0.42 -1.36 10.97
N LEU A 102 -0.65 -0.87 10.35
CA LEU A 102 -0.58 0.02 9.19
C LEU A 102 0.09 1.35 9.55
N ARG A 103 -0.29 1.94 10.68
CA ARG A 103 0.32 3.20 11.15
C ARG A 103 1.82 3.03 11.39
N HIS A 104 2.20 1.98 12.12
CA HIS A 104 3.61 1.67 12.36
C HIS A 104 4.39 1.47 11.05
N SER A 105 3.83 0.70 10.11
CA SER A 105 4.45 0.46 8.81
C SER A 105 4.67 1.74 8.00
N LEU A 106 3.72 2.68 8.04
CA LEU A 106 3.85 3.98 7.38
C LEU A 106 4.87 4.89 8.05
N ASP A 107 4.94 4.88 9.38
CA ASP A 107 5.90 5.67 10.15
C ASP A 107 7.34 5.17 9.88
N GLU A 108 7.54 3.85 9.79
CA GLU A 108 8.82 3.24 9.41
C GLU A 108 9.20 3.59 7.96
N ALA A 109 8.26 3.50 7.02
CA ALA A 109 8.47 3.89 5.63
C ALA A 109 8.86 5.39 5.50
N ALA A 110 8.22 6.27 6.27
CA ALA A 110 8.56 7.69 6.32
C ALA A 110 9.96 7.95 6.91
N ALA A 111 10.44 7.07 7.78
CA ALA A 111 11.79 7.10 8.34
C ALA A 111 12.85 6.46 7.42
N GLY A 112 12.49 6.03 6.20
CA GLY A 112 13.39 5.37 5.26
C GLY A 112 13.78 3.95 5.68
N ARG A 113 13.03 3.34 6.60
CA ARG A 113 13.22 1.97 7.04
C ARG A 113 12.21 1.05 6.36
N PRO A 114 12.52 -0.24 6.13
CA PRO A 114 11.55 -1.20 5.65
C PRO A 114 10.43 -1.35 6.69
N GLY A 115 9.30 -0.70 6.43
CA GLY A 115 8.10 -0.79 7.23
C GLY A 115 7.33 -2.04 6.86
N GLY A 116 7.19 -2.95 7.82
CA GLY A 116 6.44 -4.19 7.67
C GLY A 116 5.06 -4.14 8.34
N ILE A 117 4.00 -4.67 7.71
CA ILE A 117 2.72 -4.93 8.39
C ILE A 117 2.83 -6.25 9.15
N SER A 118 3.03 -6.12 10.47
CA SER A 118 3.12 -7.23 11.42
C SER A 118 2.06 -7.11 12.50
N PHE A 119 1.39 -8.21 12.83
CA PHE A 119 0.34 -8.29 13.86
C PHE A 119 0.88 -8.83 15.21
N ARG A 120 2.18 -8.66 15.46
CA ARG A 120 2.81 -9.11 16.71
C ARG A 120 2.40 -8.24 17.89
#